data_AF-A0A6M4G578-F1
#
_entry.id   AF-A0A6M4G578-F1
#
_cell.length_a   1.000
_cell.length_b   1.000
_cell.length_c   1.000
_cell.angle_alpha   90.00
_cell.angle_beta   90.00
_cell.angle_gamma   90.00
#
_symmetry.space_group_name_H-M   'P 1'
#
loop_
_entity.id
_entity.type
_entity.pdbx_description
1 polymer ?
#
loop_
_entity_poly.entity_id
_entity_poly.type
_entity_poly.pdbx_seq_one_letter_code
_entity_poly.pdbx_strand_id
1 'polypeptide(L)'
;MEITAETTLREVNAFSIATLEALIADIDALRSAAQSATLEQDYPTAQVVGQAMSSIAGVRMQLETRRVTLENKRREWDGEEPVSAAGTFTPTLPVTPA
;
A
#
# COMPACT_ATOMS: atom_id res chain seq x y z
N MET A 1 21.27 -9.14 -28.18
CA MET A 1 20.71 -8.12 -27.27
C MET A 1 21.41 -8.34 -25.94
N GLU A 2 22.31 -7.44 -25.56
CA GLU A 2 23.14 -7.59 -24.36
C GLU A 2 22.31 -7.14 -23.15
N ILE A 3 21.97 -8.08 -22.25
CA ILE A 3 21.23 -7.75 -21.03
C ILE A 3 22.22 -7.06 -20.08
N THR A 4 22.02 -5.77 -19.86
CA THR A 4 22.82 -4.99 -18.91
C THR A 4 22.25 -5.14 -17.50
N ALA A 5 23.08 -4.93 -16.47
CA ALA A 5 22.62 -4.91 -15.08
C ALA A 5 21.49 -3.89 -14.84
N GLU A 6 21.49 -2.77 -15.57
CA GLU A 6 20.42 -1.78 -15.52
C GLU A 6 19.09 -2.32 -16.09
N THR A 7 19.15 -3.08 -17.19
CA THR A 7 17.96 -3.70 -17.80
C THR A 7 17.32 -4.69 -16.82
N THR A 8 18.13 -5.52 -16.17
CA THR A 8 17.64 -6.46 -15.14
C THR A 8 17.03 -5.74 -13.93
N LEU A 9 17.62 -4.63 -13.47
CA LEU A 9 17.07 -3.84 -12.37
C LEU A 9 15.71 -3.23 -12.73
N ARG A 10 15.54 -2.75 -13.97
CA ARG A 10 14.26 -2.23 -14.47
C ARG A 10 13.19 -3.31 -14.56
N GLU A 11 13.53 -4.50 -15.04
CA GLU A 11 12.62 -5.66 -15.09
C GLU A 11 12.19 -6.11 -13.69
N VAL A 12 13.14 -6.23 -12.75
CA VAL A 12 12.85 -6.58 -11.35
C VAL A 12 11.97 -5.54 -10.68
N ASN A 13 12.22 -4.25 -10.93
CA ASN A 13 11.39 -3.16 -10.42
C ASN A 13 9.95 -3.26 -10.95
N ALA A 14 9.78 -3.45 -12.26
CA ALA A 14 8.45 -3.59 -12.88
C ALA A 14 7.69 -4.82 -12.33
N PHE A 15 8.36 -5.97 -12.20
CA PHE A 15 7.78 -7.17 -11.60
C PHE A 15 7.38 -6.94 -10.14
N SER A 16 8.22 -6.23 -9.38
CA SER A 16 7.94 -5.91 -7.97
C SER A 16 6.74 -4.98 -7.82
N ILE A 17 6.60 -3.97 -8.68
CA ILE A 17 5.44 -3.08 -8.70
C ILE A 17 4.16 -3.88 -8.99
N ALA A 18 4.16 -4.70 -10.03
CA ALA A 18 3.00 -5.53 -10.39
C ALA A 18 2.60 -6.51 -9.27
N THR A 19 3.60 -7.09 -8.58
CA THR A 19 3.36 -7.97 -7.43
C THR A 19 2.74 -7.20 -6.26
N LEU A 20 3.21 -6.00 -5.96
CA LEU A 20 2.63 -5.15 -4.90
C LEU A 20 1.20 -4.74 -5.22
N GLU A 21 0.91 -4.40 -6.48
CA GLU A 21 -0.45 -4.08 -6.94
C GLU A 21 -1.41 -5.26 -6.75
N ALA A 22 -0.97 -6.47 -7.12
CA ALA A 22 -1.74 -7.69 -6.91
C ALA A 22 -2.03 -7.95 -5.42
N LEU A 23 -1.01 -7.81 -4.56
CA LEU A 23 -1.18 -7.98 -3.11
C LEU A 23 -2.13 -6.94 -2.49
N ILE A 24 -2.08 -5.70 -2.96
CA ILE A 24 -3.00 -4.64 -2.52
C ILE A 24 -4.44 -4.98 -2.94
N ALA A 25 -4.63 -5.46 -4.17
CA ALA A 25 -5.95 -5.89 -4.66
C ALA A 25 -6.50 -7.08 -3.86
N ASP A 26 -5.65 -8.07 -3.54
CA ASP A 26 -6.04 -9.22 -2.71
C ASP A 26 -6.45 -8.79 -1.30
N ILE A 27 -5.73 -7.83 -0.71
CA ILE A 27 -6.09 -7.24 0.58
C ILE A 27 -7.45 -6.52 0.50
N ASP A 28 -7.69 -5.74 -0.56
CA ASP A 28 -8.96 -5.04 -0.75
C ASP A 28 -10.13 -6.03 -0.93
N ALA A 29 -9.92 -7.13 -1.65
CA ALA A 29 -10.90 -8.21 -1.77
C ALA A 29 -11.18 -8.90 -0.43
N LEU A 30 -10.13 -9.24 0.33
CA LEU A 30 -10.25 -9.84 1.66
C LEU A 30 -11.02 -8.91 2.61
N ARG A 31 -10.72 -7.62 2.58
CA ARG A 31 -11.40 -6.60 3.38
C ARG A 31 -12.90 -6.53 3.04
N SER A 32 -13.25 -6.53 1.75
CA SER A 32 -14.64 -6.54 1.31
C SER A 32 -15.40 -7.79 1.75
N ALA A 33 -14.74 -8.96 1.66
CA ALA A 33 -15.32 -10.23 2.11
C ALA A 33 -15.53 -10.26 3.62
N ALA A 34 -14.53 -9.83 4.40
CA ALA A 34 -14.61 -9.76 5.85
C ALA A 34 -15.71 -8.79 6.31
N GLN A 35 -15.82 -7.61 5.69
CA GLN A 35 -16.86 -6.62 6.01
C GLN A 35 -18.27 -7.17 5.75
N SER A 36 -18.45 -7.94 4.66
CA SER A 36 -19.71 -8.62 4.36
C SER A 36 -20.05 -9.69 5.41
N ALA A 37 -19.04 -10.43 5.88
CA ALA A 37 -19.21 -11.45 6.92
C ALA A 37 -19.47 -10.87 8.32
N THR A 38 -19.05 -9.63 8.59
CA THR A 38 -19.23 -9.02 9.93
C THR A 38 -20.64 -8.49 10.16
N LEU A 39 -21.44 -8.28 9.10
CA LEU A 39 -22.80 -7.73 9.17
C LEU A 39 -23.80 -8.63 9.93
N GLU A 40 -23.46 -9.90 10.15
CA GLU A 40 -24.33 -10.89 10.82
C GLU A 40 -23.77 -11.40 12.17
N GLN A 41 -22.67 -10.83 12.67
CA GLN A 41 -21.97 -11.36 13.85
C GLN A 41 -22.30 -10.64 15.16
N ASP A 42 -22.12 -11.37 16.27
CA ASP A 42 -22.27 -10.84 17.62
C ASP A 42 -21.12 -9.89 18.01
N TYR A 43 -21.37 -9.06 19.02
CA TYR A 43 -20.47 -7.95 19.40
C TYR A 43 -19.01 -8.36 19.69
N PRO A 44 -18.72 -9.48 20.38
CA PRO A 44 -17.33 -9.91 20.61
C PRO A 44 -16.61 -10.31 19.32
N THR A 45 -17.29 -11.00 18.40
CA THR A 45 -16.69 -11.42 17.13
C THR A 45 -16.45 -10.22 16.22
N ALA A 46 -17.37 -9.24 16.21
CA ALA A 46 -17.20 -7.98 15.48
C ALA A 46 -15.97 -7.18 15.96
N GLN A 47 -15.63 -7.20 17.25
CA GLN A 47 -14.42 -6.54 17.77
C GLN A 47 -13.13 -7.19 17.25
N VAL A 48 -13.06 -8.52 17.28
CA VAL A 48 -11.89 -9.27 16.79
C VAL A 48 -11.70 -9.05 15.29
N VAL A 49 -12.79 -9.11 14.51
CA VAL A 49 -12.76 -8.81 13.08
C VAL A 49 -12.34 -7.36 12.83
N GLY A 50 -12.87 -6.40 13.57
CA GLY A 50 -12.47 -4.99 13.48
C GLY A 50 -10.98 -4.75 13.74
N GLN A 51 -10.40 -5.42 14.74
CA GLN A 51 -8.97 -5.34 15.03
C GLN A 51 -8.12 -5.96 13.92
N ALA A 52 -8.53 -7.12 13.39
CA ALA A 52 -7.85 -7.76 12.25
C ALA A 52 -7.90 -6.86 11.00
N MET A 53 -9.04 -6.23 10.74
CA MET A 53 -9.24 -5.30 9.63
C MET A 53 -8.36 -4.05 9.74
N SER A 54 -8.14 -3.54 10.97
CA SER A 54 -7.21 -2.45 11.22
C SER A 54 -5.76 -2.85 10.91
N SER A 55 -5.34 -4.06 11.30
CA SER A 55 -4.00 -4.57 10.99
C SER A 55 -3.79 -4.74 9.48
N ILE A 56 -4.79 -5.27 8.78
CA ILE A 56 -4.80 -5.41 7.31
C ILE A 56 -4.66 -4.05 6.63
N ALA A 57 -5.36 -3.02 7.11
CA ALA A 57 -5.22 -1.65 6.59
C ALA A 57 -3.79 -1.10 6.78
N GLY A 58 -3.14 -1.40 7.91
CA GLY A 58 -1.73 -1.05 8.14
C GLY A 58 -0.78 -1.73 7.13
N VAL A 59 -0.97 -3.02 6.87
CA VAL A 59 -0.18 -3.76 5.86
C VAL A 59 -0.40 -3.16 4.47
N ARG A 60 -1.65 -2.87 4.09
CA ARG A 60 -1.96 -2.21 2.80
C ARG A 60 -1.21 -0.89 2.63
N MET A 61 -1.18 -0.07 3.67
CA MET A 61 -0.47 1.23 3.65
C MET A 61 1.05 1.04 3.47
N GLN A 62 1.64 0.04 4.10
CA GLN A 62 3.06 -0.28 3.94
C GLN A 62 3.39 -0.75 2.51
N LEU A 63 2.52 -1.59 1.93
CA LEU A 63 2.66 -2.05 0.54
C LEU A 63 2.51 -0.89 -0.44
N GLU A 64 1.55 0.01 -0.24
CA GLU A 64 1.36 1.22 -1.06
C GLU A 64 2.59 2.13 -1.01
N THR A 65 3.14 2.36 0.18
CA THR A 65 4.37 3.13 0.37
C THR A 65 5.53 2.51 -0.40
N ARG A 66 5.64 1.17 -0.37
CA ARG A 66 6.67 0.43 -1.10
C ARG A 66 6.48 0.53 -2.62
N ARG A 67 5.23 0.43 -3.10
CA ARG A 67 4.89 0.60 -4.52
C ARG A 67 5.31 1.97 -5.01
N VAL A 68 4.93 3.03 -4.29
CA VAL A 68 5.28 4.41 -4.64
C VAL A 68 6.80 4.64 -4.61
N THR A 69 7.52 4.02 -3.67
CA THR A 69 8.99 4.09 -3.64
C THR A 69 9.61 3.50 -4.91
N LEU A 70 9.13 2.32 -5.33
CA LEU A 70 9.61 1.67 -6.55
C LEU A 70 9.22 2.44 -7.81
N GLU A 71 8.02 3.01 -7.84
CA GLU A 71 7.52 3.84 -8.93
C GLU A 71 8.33 5.14 -9.06
N ASN A 72 8.69 5.76 -7.94
CA ASN A 72 9.60 6.91 -7.92
C ASN A 72 11.00 6.54 -8.40
N LYS A 73 11.48 5.33 -8.10
CA LYS A 73 12.75 4.85 -8.65
C LYS A 73 12.67 4.68 -10.18
N ARG A 74 11.55 4.18 -10.70
CA ARG A 74 11.30 4.09 -12.14
C ARG A 74 11.28 5.48 -12.79
N ARG A 75 10.56 6.43 -12.20
CA ARG A 75 10.49 7.82 -12.67
C ARG A 75 11.85 8.50 -12.67
N GLU A 76 12.66 8.30 -11.64
CA GLU A 76 14.05 8.79 -11.59
C GLU A 76 14.86 8.28 -12.79
N TRP A 77 14.74 6.99 -13.10
CA TRP A 77 15.40 6.39 -14.26
C TRP A 77 14.90 6.91 -15.62
N ASP A 78 13.68 7.42 -15.67
CA ASP A 78 13.02 7.96 -16.86
C ASP A 78 13.14 9.50 -16.94
N GLY A 79 13.73 10.15 -15.92
CA GLY A 79 13.88 11.59 -15.83
C GLY A 79 12.61 12.35 -15.45
N GLU A 80 11.62 11.67 -14.88
CA GLU A 80 10.32 12.23 -14.48
C GLU A 80 10.32 12.69 -13.01
N GLU A 81 9.42 13.63 -12.68
CA GLU A 81 9.22 14.06 -11.29
C GLU A 81 8.60 12.94 -10.42
N PRO A 82 9.07 12.76 -9.18
CA PRO A 82 8.53 11.76 -8.28
C PRO A 82 7.08 12.07 -7.92
N VAL A 83 6.25 11.03 -7.84
CA VAL A 83 4.93 11.16 -7.23
C VAL A 83 5.10 11.36 -5.73
N SER A 84 4.40 12.37 -5.19
CA SER A 84 4.34 12.56 -3.75
C SER A 84 3.86 11.27 -3.10
N ALA A 85 4.57 10.79 -2.09
CA ALA A 85 4.12 9.65 -1.30
C ALA A 85 2.68 9.93 -0.84
N ALA A 86 1.72 9.13 -1.32
CA ALA A 86 0.38 9.13 -0.78
C ALA A 86 0.50 8.70 0.69
N GLY A 87 0.65 9.67 1.60
CA GLY A 87 0.95 9.38 3.00
C GLY A 87 2.01 10.23 3.69
N THR A 88 2.44 11.40 3.18
CA THR A 88 2.87 12.45 4.11
C THR A 88 1.66 12.90 4.92
N PHE A 89 1.26 12.08 5.90
CA PHE A 89 0.57 12.56 7.07
C PHE A 89 1.52 13.58 7.70
N THR A 90 1.30 14.86 7.42
CA THR A 90 1.74 15.90 8.33
C THR A 90 0.71 15.87 9.47
N PRO A 91 1.03 15.33 10.66
CA PRO A 91 0.13 15.48 11.79
C PRO A 91 -0.01 16.97 12.06
N THR A 92 -1.13 17.57 11.63
CA THR A 92 -1.54 18.88 12.11
C THR A 92 -1.91 18.69 13.57
N LEU A 93 -0.96 18.98 14.47
CA LEU A 93 -1.30 19.18 15.88
C LEU A 93 -2.38 20.26 15.93
N PRO A 94 -3.53 20.03 16.58
CA PRO A 94 -4.47 21.11 16.83
C PRO A 94 -3.76 22.12 17.72
N VAL A 95 -3.45 23.29 17.19
CA VAL A 95 -3.03 24.43 17.99
C VAL A 95 -4.25 24.91 18.77
N THR A 96 -4.35 24.53 20.03
CA THR A 96 -5.27 25.18 20.97
C THR A 96 -4.75 26.60 21.19
N PRO A 97 -5.51 27.66 20.84
CA PRO A 97 -5.09 29.02 21.17
C PRO A 97 -5.07 29.20 22.70
N ALA A 98 -4.01 29.84 23.18
CA ALA A 98 -3.84 30.24 24.59
C ALA A 98 -4.67 31.47 24.93
#